data_AF-A0AAV8D8K1-F1
#
_entry.id   AF-A0AAV8D8K1-F1
#
_cell.length_a   1.000
_cell.length_b   1.000
_cell.length_c   1.000
_cell.angle_alpha   90.00
_cell.angle_beta   90.00
_cell.angle_gamma   90.00
#
_symmetry.space_group_name_H-M   'P 1'
#
loop_
_entity.id
_entity.type
_entity.pdbx_description
1 polymer ?
#
loop_
_entity_poly.entity_id
_entity_poly.type
_entity_poly.pdbx_seq_one_letter_code
_entity_poly.pdbx_strand_id
1 'polypeptide(L)'
;MIDWLDPNREFISHRLYRDTCTRSSGGHHHKDLTVTGRRLDRSVVIDDHPELYGKHRQNAIHVSSLHGDPRDVETLLKVQSFFELERSFKDMRCAAQTFVRIFGYWL
;
A
#
# COMPACT_ATOMS: atom_id res chain seq x y z
N MET A 1 2.67 -1.15 19.16
CA MET A 1 3.13 -0.20 18.10
C MET A 1 1.95 0.51 17.46
N ILE A 2 1.01 -0.18 16.82
CA ILE A 2 -0.15 0.51 16.20
C ILE A 2 -0.99 1.31 17.21
N ASP A 3 -1.16 0.83 18.45
CA ASP A 3 -1.87 1.59 19.49
C ASP A 3 -1.18 2.89 19.93
N TRP A 4 0.12 3.05 19.63
CA TRP A 4 0.81 4.32 19.83
C TRP A 4 0.56 5.30 18.68
N LEU A 5 0.35 4.79 17.46
CA LEU A 5 0.11 5.59 16.26
C LEU A 5 -1.35 6.06 16.18
N ASP A 6 -2.28 5.22 16.60
CA ASP A 6 -3.72 5.49 16.60
C ASP A 6 -4.33 5.12 17.96
N PRO A 7 -4.05 5.90 19.03
CA PRO A 7 -4.47 5.56 20.39
C PRO A 7 -5.99 5.60 20.58
N ASN A 8 -6.67 6.47 19.83
CA ASN A 8 -8.12 6.62 19.88
C ASN A 8 -8.86 5.68 18.92
N ARG A 9 -8.15 4.95 18.06
CA ARG A 9 -8.72 4.06 17.02
C ARG A 9 -9.62 4.80 16.02
N GLU A 10 -9.22 5.99 15.63
CA GLU A 10 -9.99 6.87 14.75
C GLU A 10 -9.61 6.69 13.27
N PHE A 11 -8.41 6.21 12.99
CA PHE A 11 -7.85 6.17 11.63
C PHE A 11 -7.81 4.77 11.02
N ILE A 12 -7.51 3.73 11.82
CA ILE A 12 -7.29 2.37 11.32
C ILE A 12 -8.52 1.49 11.60
N SER A 13 -9.30 1.18 10.56
CA SER A 13 -10.53 0.38 10.73
C SER A 13 -10.28 -1.10 11.02
N HIS A 14 -9.23 -1.70 10.45
CA HIS A 14 -8.92 -3.15 10.58
C HIS A 14 -7.40 -3.35 10.63
N ARG A 15 -6.95 -4.33 11.43
CA ARG A 15 -5.53 -4.69 11.56
C ARG A 15 -5.35 -6.13 11.09
N LEU A 16 -4.54 -6.32 10.05
CA LEU A 16 -4.19 -7.63 9.50
C LEU A 16 -2.72 -7.90 9.80
N TYR A 17 -2.42 -9.11 10.25
CA TYR A 17 -1.07 -9.51 10.66
C TYR A 17 -0.55 -10.64 9.77
N ARG A 18 0.65 -11.16 10.10
CA ARG A 18 1.37 -12.14 9.28
C ARG A 18 0.60 -13.46 9.09
N ASP A 19 -0.24 -13.82 10.05
CA ASP A 19 -1.17 -14.96 9.99
C ASP A 19 -2.21 -14.83 8.87
N THR A 20 -2.53 -13.61 8.46
CA THR A 20 -3.46 -13.33 7.34
C THR A 20 -2.77 -13.41 5.98
N CYS A 21 -1.43 -13.36 5.93
CA CYS A 21 -0.70 -13.45 4.67
C CYS A 21 -0.81 -14.85 4.06
N THR A 22 -0.98 -14.91 2.75
CA THR A 22 -0.85 -16.18 2.01
C THR A 22 0.62 -16.52 1.84
N ARG A 23 0.96 -17.81 1.80
CA ARG A 23 2.33 -18.28 1.55
C ARG A 23 2.38 -19.02 0.22
N SER A 24 3.39 -18.70 -0.60
CA SER A 24 3.69 -19.47 -1.81
C SER A 24 4.35 -20.81 -1.44
N SER A 25 4.41 -21.73 -2.40
CA SER A 25 5.09 -23.03 -2.23
C SER A 25 6.57 -22.90 -1.83
N GLY A 26 7.23 -21.79 -2.22
CA GLY A 26 8.60 -21.46 -1.81
C GLY A 26 8.72 -20.79 -0.44
N GLY A 27 7.62 -20.62 0.29
CA GLY A 27 7.61 -20.07 1.65
C GLY A 27 7.50 -18.54 1.75
N HIS A 28 7.48 -17.81 0.63
CA HIS A 28 7.35 -16.35 0.63
C HIS A 28 5.95 -15.90 1.03
N HIS A 29 5.87 -14.82 1.81
CA HIS A 29 4.61 -14.22 2.23
C HIS A 29 4.08 -13.27 1.15
N HIS A 30 2.75 -13.25 1.00
CA HIS A 30 2.06 -12.30 0.14
C HIS A 30 0.84 -11.72 0.84
N LYS A 31 0.71 -10.39 0.78
CA LYS A 31 -0.47 -9.61 1.09
C LYS A 31 -1.49 -9.80 -0.03
N ASP A 32 -2.19 -10.92 0.01
CA ASP A 32 -3.22 -11.25 -0.97
C ASP A 32 -4.49 -10.46 -0.67
N LEU A 33 -4.75 -9.40 -1.44
CA LEU A 33 -5.91 -8.53 -1.25
C LEU A 33 -7.25 -9.28 -1.34
N THR A 34 -7.31 -10.42 -2.03
CA THR A 34 -8.55 -11.18 -2.17
C THR A 34 -9.07 -11.72 -0.83
N VAL A 35 -8.19 -11.94 0.14
CA VAL A 35 -8.56 -12.46 1.48
C VAL A 35 -9.20 -11.37 2.36
N THR A 36 -9.12 -10.11 1.96
CA THR A 36 -9.68 -8.99 2.72
C THR A 36 -11.19 -8.84 2.54
N GLY A 37 -11.79 -9.55 1.56
CA GLY A 37 -13.19 -9.40 1.19
C GLY A 37 -13.53 -8.05 0.53
N ARG A 38 -12.52 -7.21 0.24
CA ARG A 38 -12.70 -5.91 -0.43
C ARG A 38 -12.56 -6.05 -1.93
N ARG A 39 -13.30 -5.21 -2.66
CA ARG A 39 -13.21 -5.18 -4.12
C ARG A 39 -11.85 -4.62 -4.55
N LEU A 40 -11.20 -5.27 -5.50
CA LEU A 40 -9.88 -4.85 -6.00
C LEU A 40 -9.93 -3.50 -6.71
N ASP A 41 -11.02 -3.14 -7.38
CA ASP A 41 -11.17 -1.81 -8.00
C ASP A 41 -11.27 -0.66 -6.97
N ARG A 42 -11.37 -0.99 -5.68
CA ARG A 42 -11.43 -0.02 -4.57
C ARG A 42 -10.32 -0.21 -3.54
N SER A 43 -9.27 -0.95 -3.89
CA SER A 43 -8.20 -1.31 -2.96
C SER A 43 -6.84 -0.95 -3.53
N VAL A 44 -5.94 -0.48 -2.67
CA VAL A 44 -4.53 -0.20 -2.99
C VAL A 44 -3.65 -0.72 -1.84
N VAL A 45 -2.44 -1.17 -2.16
CA VAL A 45 -1.39 -1.51 -1.20
C VAL A 45 -0.25 -0.52 -1.38
N ILE A 46 0.17 0.09 -0.28
CA ILE A 46 1.36 0.95 -0.23
C ILE A 46 2.38 0.24 0.63
N ASP A 47 3.53 -0.09 0.05
CA ASP A 47 4.51 -0.96 0.69
C ASP A 47 5.90 -0.81 0.06
N ASP A 48 6.93 -0.98 0.88
CA ASP A 48 8.35 -0.90 0.50
C ASP A 48 8.95 -2.26 0.12
N HIS A 49 8.16 -3.34 0.12
CA HIS A 49 8.59 -4.70 -0.19
C HIS A 49 7.79 -5.31 -1.36
N PRO A 50 8.28 -5.21 -2.61
CA PRO A 50 7.59 -5.66 -3.82
C PRO A 50 7.12 -7.12 -3.84
N GLU A 51 7.82 -7.99 -3.13
CA GLU A 51 7.49 -9.40 -3.00
C GLU A 51 6.16 -9.61 -2.26
N LEU A 52 5.81 -8.72 -1.32
CA LEU A 52 4.61 -8.88 -0.49
C LEU A 52 3.34 -8.64 -1.30
N TYR A 53 3.34 -7.71 -2.25
CA TYR A 53 2.18 -7.43 -3.11
C TYR A 53 2.32 -8.01 -4.52
N GLY A 54 3.22 -8.99 -4.71
CA GLY A 54 3.51 -9.56 -6.03
C GLY A 54 2.30 -10.08 -6.81
N LYS A 55 1.24 -10.57 -6.12
CA LYS A 55 -0.03 -11.00 -6.73
C LYS A 55 -0.91 -9.85 -7.22
N HIS A 56 -0.72 -8.64 -6.68
CA HIS A 56 -1.59 -7.48 -6.84
C HIS A 56 -0.82 -6.25 -7.30
N ARG A 57 0.17 -6.43 -8.20
CA ARG A 57 1.03 -5.33 -8.70
C ARG A 57 0.26 -4.14 -9.27
N GLN A 58 -0.89 -4.39 -9.90
CA GLN A 58 -1.74 -3.33 -10.44
C GLN A 58 -2.38 -2.45 -9.35
N ASN A 59 -2.55 -3.01 -8.16
CA ASN A 59 -3.10 -2.36 -6.98
C ASN A 59 -2.01 -1.81 -6.06
N ALA A 60 -0.75 -1.78 -6.48
CA ALA A 60 0.36 -1.44 -5.59
C ALA A 60 1.01 -0.11 -5.94
N ILE A 61 1.41 0.62 -4.90
CA ILE A 61 2.33 1.75 -4.96
C ILE A 61 3.54 1.37 -4.12
N HIS A 62 4.68 1.22 -4.80
CA HIS A 62 5.94 1.02 -4.13
C HIS A 62 6.41 2.35 -3.52
N VAL A 63 6.88 2.33 -2.28
CA VAL A 63 7.43 3.50 -1.59
C VAL A 63 8.80 3.17 -1.02
N SER A 64 9.61 4.20 -0.78
CA SER A 64 10.88 4.03 -0.05
C SER A 64 10.62 3.61 1.39
N SER A 65 11.48 2.74 1.92
CA SER A 65 11.47 2.40 3.36
C SER A 65 11.69 3.66 4.20
N LEU A 66 10.94 3.77 5.30
CA LEU A 66 11.06 4.87 6.26
C LEU A 66 12.11 4.51 7.32
N HIS A 67 13.08 5.39 7.54
CA HIS A 67 14.21 5.16 8.45
C HIS A 67 14.28 6.12 9.64
N GLY A 68 13.30 7.02 9.78
CA GLY A 68 13.27 8.09 10.76
C GLY A 68 14.10 9.31 10.35
N ASP A 69 14.36 9.51 9.05
CA ASP A 69 15.17 10.64 8.57
C ASP A 69 14.33 11.69 7.82
N PRO A 70 14.83 12.93 7.63
CA PRO A 70 14.04 14.02 7.05
C PRO A 70 13.45 13.73 5.66
N ARG A 71 14.03 12.80 4.89
CA ARG A 71 13.54 12.43 3.55
C ARG A 71 12.27 11.58 3.62
N ASP A 72 11.99 10.94 4.75
CA ASP A 72 10.76 10.17 4.96
C ASP A 72 9.50 11.03 4.80
N VAL A 73 9.62 12.33 5.12
CA VAL A 73 8.55 13.31 4.91
C VAL A 73 8.18 13.40 3.44
N GLU A 74 9.16 13.37 2.54
CA GLU A 74 8.91 13.38 1.10
C GLU A 74 8.12 12.15 0.65
N THR A 75 8.47 10.97 1.17
CA THR A 75 7.74 9.72 0.89
C THR A 75 6.27 9.82 1.34
N LEU A 76 6.02 10.35 2.55
CA LEU A 76 4.66 10.53 3.06
C LEU A 76 3.87 11.57 2.26
N LEU A 77 4.51 12.68 1.83
CA LEU A 77 3.88 13.69 0.99
C LEU A 77 3.52 13.14 -0.40
N LYS A 78 4.33 12.24 -0.96
CA LYS A 78 3.98 11.50 -2.20
C LYS A 78 2.77 10.59 -2.01
N VAL A 79 2.70 9.89 -0.87
CA VAL A 79 1.50 9.09 -0.54
C VAL A 79 0.27 9.99 -0.38
N GLN A 80 0.41 11.17 0.23
CA GLN A 80 -0.68 12.14 0.32
C GLN A 80 -1.14 12.61 -1.07
N SER A 81 -0.21 12.93 -1.98
CA SER A 81 -0.58 13.40 -3.33
C SER A 81 -1.28 12.32 -4.17
N PHE A 82 -0.99 11.05 -3.91
CA PHE A 82 -1.78 9.95 -4.49
C PHE A 82 -3.26 10.03 -4.12
N PHE A 83 -3.59 10.33 -2.87
CA PHE A 83 -4.99 10.43 -2.42
C PHE A 83 -5.73 11.63 -3.02
N GLU A 84 -5.03 12.66 -3.49
CA GLU A 84 -5.68 13.71 -4.28
C GLU A 84 -5.89 13.28 -5.74
N LEU A 85 -4.92 12.56 -6.31
CA LEU A 85 -4.98 12.06 -7.69
C LEU A 85 -6.08 11.01 -7.87
N GLU A 86 -6.23 10.08 -6.92
CA GLU A 86 -7.18 8.95 -7.04
C GLU A 86 -8.63 9.40 -7.20
N ARG A 87 -8.99 10.57 -6.67
CA ARG A 87 -10.33 11.17 -6.74
C ARG A 87 -10.84 11.37 -8.18
N SER A 88 -9.93 11.38 -9.16
CA SER A 88 -10.25 11.48 -10.59
C SER A 88 -10.54 10.12 -11.26
N PHE A 89 -10.42 9.02 -10.53
CA PHE A 89 -10.55 7.66 -11.05
C PHE A 89 -11.66 6.89 -10.34
N LYS A 90 -12.34 6.02 -11.10
CA LYS A 90 -13.33 5.08 -10.54
C LYS A 90 -12.71 3.76 -10.06
N ASP A 91 -11.54 3.40 -10.62
CA ASP A 91 -10.82 2.18 -10.34
C ASP A 91 -9.44 2.52 -9.77
N MET A 92 -9.17 2.06 -8.55
CA MET A 92 -7.90 2.29 -7.85
C MET A 92 -6.70 1.75 -8.59
N ARG A 93 -6.85 0.74 -9.45
CA ARG A 93 -5.76 0.24 -10.29
C ARG A 93 -5.38 1.27 -11.34
N CYS A 94 -6.36 1.97 -11.93
CA CYS A 94 -6.07 3.06 -12.86
C CYS A 94 -5.37 4.23 -12.15
N ALA A 95 -5.82 4.57 -10.93
CA ALA A 95 -5.17 5.60 -10.12
C ALA A 95 -3.71 5.21 -9.78
N ALA A 96 -3.50 4.01 -9.22
CA ALA A 96 -2.18 3.53 -8.81
C ALA A 96 -1.22 3.45 -10.01
N GLN A 97 -1.66 2.89 -11.14
CA GLN A 97 -0.83 2.81 -12.35
C GLN A 97 -0.54 4.19 -12.94
N THR A 98 -1.49 5.13 -12.89
CA THR A 98 -1.25 6.51 -13.32
C THR A 98 -0.25 7.21 -12.42
N PHE A 99 -0.41 7.07 -11.10
CA PHE A 99 0.51 7.62 -10.12
C PHE A 99 1.94 7.10 -10.32
N VAL A 100 2.12 5.78 -10.48
CA VAL A 100 3.42 5.16 -10.78
C VAL A 100 4.01 5.67 -12.10
N ARG A 101 3.18 5.94 -13.11
CA ARG A 101 3.65 6.52 -14.38
C ARG A 101 4.09 7.98 -14.25
N ILE A 102 3.40 8.79 -13.45
CA ILE A 102 3.70 10.22 -13.27
C ILE A 102 4.94 10.41 -12.40
N PHE A 103 5.00 9.71 -11.27
CA PHE A 103 6.05 9.91 -10.27
C PHE A 103 7.24 8.97 -10.48
N GLY A 104 7.09 7.98 -11.37
CA GLY A 104 8.16 7.08 -11.80
C GLY A 104 8.62 6.15 -10.68
N TYR A 105 9.22 5.04 -11.08
CA TYR A 105 9.95 4.16 -10.16
C TYR A 105 11.13 4.94 -9.58
N TRP A 106 10.97 5.53 -8.40
CA TRP A 106 12.13 5.73 -7.53
C TRP A 106 12.49 4.36 -6.97
N LEU A 107 13.26 3.63 -7.79
CA LEU A 107 14.27 2.66 -7.38
C LEU A 107 15.62 3.26 -7.81
#